data_AF-M9M1B7-F1
#
_entry.id   AF-M9M1B7-F1
#
_cell.length_a   1.000
_cell.length_b   1.000
_cell.length_c   1.000
_cell.angle_alpha   90.00
_cell.angle_beta   90.00
_cell.angle_gamma   90.00
#
_symmetry.space_group_name_H-M   'P 1'
#
loop_
_entity.id
_entity.type
_entity.pdbx_description
1 polymer ?
#
loop_
_entity_poly.entity_id
_entity_poly.type
_entity_poly.pdbx_seq_one_letter_code
_entity_poly.pdbx_strand_id
1 'polypeptide(L)'
;MWLMIGIAFVVYGLPLLALIILIIVGKTYYDKRYKQVDHPRDAIGMNADFAPTKEIFIDPRDGHKYQVYYNAKTGQRQYIRMD
;
A
#
# COMPACT_ATOMS: atom_id res chain seq x y z
N MET A 1 -22.30 39.73 11.17
CA MET A 1 -22.67 38.55 10.36
C MET A 1 -21.46 37.98 9.62
N TRP A 2 -20.84 38.71 8.69
CA TRP A 2 -19.66 38.26 7.93
C TRP A 2 -18.46 37.83 8.78
N LEU A 3 -18.17 38.53 9.89
CA LEU A 3 -17.09 38.15 10.81
C LEU A 3 -17.33 36.76 11.45
N MET A 4 -18.56 36.48 11.89
CA MET A 4 -18.92 35.20 12.50
C MET A 4 -18.85 34.05 11.49
N ILE A 5 -19.25 34.31 10.24
CA ILE A 5 -19.14 33.36 9.13
C ILE A 5 -17.67 33.08 8.82
N GLY A 6 -16.81 34.12 8.80
CA GLY A 6 -15.37 33.97 8.62
C GLY A 6 -14.72 33.15 9.74
N ILE A 7 -15.07 33.41 11.00
CA ILE A 7 -14.57 32.64 12.14
C ILE A 7 -15.03 31.19 12.05
N ALA A 8 -16.31 30.93 11.75
CA ALA A 8 -16.81 29.57 11.59
C ALA A 8 -16.09 28.81 10.46
N PHE A 9 -15.80 29.47 9.34
CA PHE A 9 -15.06 28.86 8.23
C PHE A 9 -13.62 28.50 8.61
N VAL A 10 -12.93 29.37 9.36
CA VAL A 10 -11.56 29.10 9.83
C VAL A 10 -11.55 27.98 10.87
N VAL A 11 -12.50 27.97 11.81
CA VAL A 11 -12.53 26.99 12.91
C VAL A 11 -12.99 25.61 12.44
N TYR A 12 -13.92 25.52 11.48
CA TYR A 12 -14.47 24.24 11.05
C TYR A 12 -14.04 23.83 9.64
N GLY A 13 -13.95 24.78 8.70
CA GLY A 13 -13.61 24.53 7.31
C GLY A 13 -12.15 24.14 7.12
N LEU A 14 -11.20 24.87 7.73
CA LEU A 14 -9.78 24.54 7.61
C LEU A 14 -9.42 23.18 8.20
N PRO A 15 -9.88 22.79 9.41
CA PRO A 15 -9.60 21.44 9.93
C PRO A 15 -10.23 20.34 9.09
N LEU A 16 -11.44 20.56 8.54
CA LEU A 16 -12.08 19.58 7.66
C LEU A 16 -11.27 19.40 6.35
N LEU A 17 -10.82 20.50 5.75
CA LEU A 17 -9.92 20.48 4.59
C LEU A 17 -8.60 19.75 4.90
N ALA A 18 -7.99 20.03 6.05
CA ALA A 18 -6.78 19.37 6.48
C ALA A 18 -7.00 17.84 6.66
N LEU A 19 -8.13 17.44 7.24
CA LEU A 19 -8.51 16.03 7.37
C LEU A 19 -8.67 15.35 6.00
N ILE A 20 -9.34 16.01 5.05
CA ILE A 20 -9.50 15.49 3.68
C ILE A 20 -8.12 15.29 3.03
N ILE A 21 -7.22 16.26 3.16
CA ILE A 21 -5.85 16.15 2.64
C ILE A 21 -5.12 14.97 3.29
N LEU A 22 -5.21 14.81 4.61
CA LEU A 22 -4.61 13.69 5.32
C LEU A 22 -5.15 12.33 4.86
N ILE A 23 -6.46 12.22 4.59
CA ILE A 23 -7.07 11.00 4.05
C ILE A 23 -6.53 10.71 2.65
N ILE A 24 -6.43 11.72 1.78
CA ILE A 24 -5.90 11.55 0.41
C ILE A 24 -4.45 11.10 0.47
N VAL A 25 -3.61 11.78 1.26
CA VAL A 25 -2.19 11.43 1.45
C VAL A 25 -2.06 10.03 2.07
N GLY A 26 -2.89 9.71 3.06
CA GLY A 26 -2.97 8.37 3.65
C GLY A 26 -3.25 7.32 2.58
N LYS A 27 -4.29 7.53 1.76
CA LYS A 27 -4.65 6.60 0.70
C LYS A 27 -3.56 6.44 -0.36
N THR A 28 -2.95 7.53 -0.82
CA THR A 28 -1.96 7.48 -1.92
C THR A 28 -0.61 6.91 -1.47
N TYR A 29 -0.19 7.17 -0.23
CA TYR A 29 1.14 6.75 0.25
C TYR A 29 1.15 5.50 1.13
N TYR A 30 0.07 5.23 1.89
CA TYR A 30 0.00 4.05 2.77
C TYR A 30 -0.66 2.83 2.14
N ASP A 31 -1.44 2.98 1.06
CA ASP A 31 -1.93 1.83 0.32
C ASP A 31 -0.86 1.26 -0.62
N LYS A 32 0.27 0.86 -0.02
CA LYS A 32 1.34 0.09 -0.67
C LYS A 32 1.20 -1.41 -0.37
N ARG A 33 0.10 -1.83 0.25
CA ARG A 33 -0.01 -3.18 0.85
C ARG A 33 -0.04 -4.33 -0.16
N TYR A 34 -0.23 -4.04 -1.44
CA TYR A 34 -0.17 -5.07 -2.48
C TYR A 34 0.38 -4.47 -3.77
N LYS A 35 1.68 -4.17 -3.80
CA LYS A 35 2.36 -4.15 -5.10
C LYS A 35 2.45 -5.60 -5.56
N GLN A 36 1.38 -6.08 -6.19
CA GLN A 36 1.39 -7.33 -6.95
C GLN A 36 2.46 -7.15 -8.00
N VAL A 37 3.42 -8.08 -8.02
CA VAL A 37 4.41 -8.11 -9.07
C VAL A 37 4.09 -9.34 -9.90
N ASP A 38 3.64 -9.08 -11.11
CA ASP A 38 3.05 -10.08 -12.00
C ASP A 38 4.07 -11.11 -12.47
N HIS A 39 5.36 -10.79 -12.40
CA HIS A 39 6.43 -11.69 -12.80
C HIS A 39 7.47 -11.94 -11.71
N PRO A 40 7.88 -13.21 -11.52
CA PRO A 40 8.98 -13.55 -10.63
C PRO A 40 10.24 -12.75 -10.93
N ARG A 41 10.50 -12.46 -12.21
CA ARG A 41 11.68 -11.70 -12.65
C ARG A 41 11.64 -10.22 -12.26
N ASP A 42 10.44 -9.62 -12.22
CA ASP A 42 10.25 -8.23 -11.81
C ASP A 42 10.33 -8.09 -10.29
N ALA A 43 9.97 -9.16 -9.57
CA ALA A 43 10.07 -9.25 -8.11
C ALA A 43 11.50 -9.53 -7.63
N ILE A 44 12.19 -10.41 -8.34
CA ILE A 44 13.62 -10.71 -8.13
C ILE A 44 14.49 -9.54 -8.61
N GLY A 45 13.91 -8.54 -9.31
CA GLY A 45 14.54 -7.34 -9.85
C GLY A 45 15.93 -7.06 -9.29
N MET A 46 16.95 -7.67 -9.90
CA MET A 46 18.38 -7.53 -9.60
C MET A 46 18.82 -7.62 -8.11
N ASN A 47 17.96 -8.03 -7.18
CA ASN A 47 18.26 -8.10 -5.76
C ASN A 47 18.14 -9.55 -5.32
N ALA A 48 19.29 -10.23 -5.30
CA ALA A 48 19.48 -11.63 -4.86
C ALA A 48 19.11 -11.91 -3.38
N ASP A 49 18.41 -10.99 -2.73
CA ASP A 49 18.13 -10.99 -1.30
C ASP A 49 16.73 -11.49 -0.95
N PHE A 50 15.83 -11.68 -1.94
CA PHE A 50 14.52 -12.29 -1.72
C PHE A 50 14.61 -13.80 -1.93
N ALA A 51 14.40 -14.55 -0.84
CA ALA A 51 14.34 -16.01 -0.86
C ALA A 51 12.89 -16.51 -0.92
N PRO A 52 12.59 -17.54 -1.74
CA PRO A 52 11.27 -18.15 -1.75
C PRO A 52 11.00 -18.82 -0.41
N THR A 53 9.80 -18.62 0.13
CA THR A 53 9.33 -19.33 1.31
C THR A 53 8.43 -20.50 0.90
N LYS A 54 8.07 -21.36 1.87
CA LYS A 54 7.10 -22.44 1.67
C LYS A 54 5.64 -21.96 1.75
N GLU A 55 5.41 -20.67 1.98
CA GLU A 55 4.06 -20.11 2.06
C GLU A 55 3.50 -19.91 0.64
N ILE A 56 2.47 -20.70 0.32
CA ILE A 56 1.72 -20.62 -0.95
C ILE A 56 0.23 -20.54 -0.58
N PHE A 57 -0.49 -19.59 -1.16
CA PHE A 57 -1.93 -19.41 -0.94
C PHE A 57 -2.65 -19.02 -2.24
N ILE A 58 -3.98 -19.12 -2.23
CA ILE A 58 -4.84 -18.65 -3.31
C ILE A 58 -5.43 -17.31 -2.88
N ASP A 59 -5.22 -16.24 -3.64
CA ASP A 59 -5.81 -14.94 -3.32
C ASP A 59 -7.31 -14.99 -3.64
N PRO A 60 -8.20 -14.75 -2.66
CA PRO A 60 -9.66 -14.76 -2.90
C PRO A 60 -10.13 -13.63 -3.82
N ARG A 61 -9.29 -12.62 -4.10
CA ARG A 61 -9.63 -11.49 -4.98
C ARG A 61 -9.63 -11.89 -6.46
N ASP A 62 -8.70 -12.74 -6.88
CA ASP A 62 -8.50 -13.11 -8.28
C ASP A 62 -8.46 -14.62 -8.54
N GLY A 63 -8.41 -15.45 -7.48
CA GLY A 63 -8.36 -16.91 -7.58
C GLY A 63 -7.00 -17.46 -8.01
N HIS A 64 -5.97 -16.63 -8.08
CA HIS A 64 -4.62 -17.06 -8.48
C HIS A 64 -3.80 -17.53 -7.29
N LYS A 65 -2.86 -18.45 -7.55
CA LYS A 65 -1.90 -18.92 -6.56
C LYS A 65 -0.76 -17.91 -6.44
N TYR A 66 -0.36 -17.62 -5.22
CA TYR A 66 0.76 -16.76 -4.91
C TYR A 66 1.75 -17.49 -4.01
N GLN A 67 3.05 -17.33 -4.29
CA GLN A 67 4.13 -17.72 -3.38
C GLN A 67 4.71 -16.48 -2.70
N VAL A 68 4.97 -16.60 -1.40
CA VAL A 68 5.60 -15.53 -0.62
C VAL A 68 7.12 -15.62 -0.71
N TYR A 69 7.75 -14.50 -1.03
CA TYR A 69 9.20 -14.32 -1.01
C TYR A 69 9.56 -13.36 0.12
N TYR A 70 10.63 -13.67 0.84
CA TYR A 70 11.06 -12.92 2.01
C TYR A 70 12.50 -12.42 1.86
N ASN A 71 12.72 -11.15 2.16
CA ASN A 71 14.06 -10.57 2.26
C ASN A 71 14.49 -10.47 3.71
N ALA A 72 15.47 -11.29 4.11
CA ALA A 72 15.95 -11.35 5.49
C ALA A 72 16.70 -10.10 5.94
N LYS A 73 17.26 -9.30 5.00
CA LYS A 73 18.00 -8.08 5.32
C LYS A 73 17.07 -6.90 5.62
N THR A 74 15.96 -6.80 4.89
CA THR A 74 15.02 -5.66 5.00
C THR A 74 13.73 -6.00 5.74
N GLY A 75 13.44 -7.28 5.95
CA GLY A 75 12.16 -7.75 6.51
C GLY A 75 10.98 -7.64 5.54
N GLN A 76 11.23 -7.30 4.28
CA GLN A 76 10.18 -7.12 3.27
C GLN A 76 9.65 -8.46 2.76
N ARG A 77 8.36 -8.46 2.40
CA ARG A 77 7.66 -9.60 1.81
C ARG A 77 7.10 -9.23 0.46
N GLN A 78 7.16 -10.17 -0.47
CA GLN A 78 6.63 -10.02 -1.81
C GLN A 78 5.79 -11.22 -2.20
N TYR A 79 4.67 -10.96 -2.86
CA TYR A 79 3.72 -11.97 -3.31
C TYR A 79 3.84 -12.08 -4.82
N ILE A 80 4.27 -13.25 -5.30
CA ILE A 80 4.50 -13.50 -6.71
C ILE A 80 3.49 -14.52 -7.17
N ARG A 81 2.77 -14.18 -8.24
CA ARG A 81 1.81 -15.09 -8.86
C ARG A 81 2.53 -16.31 -9.42
N MET A 82 2.01 -17.49 -9.12
CA MET A 82 2.43 -18.75 -9.70
C MET A 82 1.53 -19.05 -10.89
N ASP A 83 2.14 -19.33 -12.04
CA ASP A 83 1.46 -19.82 -13.24
C ASP A 83 1.06 -21.30 -13.11
#